data_AF-T1JK20-F1
#
_entry.id   AF-T1JK20-F1
#
_cell.length_a   1.000
_cell.length_b   1.000
_cell.length_c   1.000
_cell.angle_alpha   90.00
_cell.angle_beta   90.00
_cell.angle_gamma   90.00
#
_symmetry.space_group_name_H-M   'P 1'
#
loop_
_entity.id
_entity.type
_entity.pdbx_description
1 polymer ?
#
loop_
_entity_poly.entity_id
_entity_poly.type
_entity_poly.pdbx_seq_one_letter_code
_entity_poly.pdbx_strand_id
1 'polypeptide(L)'
;MAPHTFTNEIFVELLLLYFRNGENQSKASQLYAELHPDQQAPSHKVVGRLIKRFLATGSVQEIKHGRPKSATAENNTIDVLASVEVEPKLSVRQRAQASGISKNSVCRILKTNKIHPYKTRFVQELLDRDPVNRFQFCRWAAQQIEQDPQFYKKIIFTDESTFVRHGQVQLYGFNSHLYHNMSEAMHRSQGIVAVSLLTQVRTLWQL
;
A
#
# COMPACT_ATOMS: atom_id res chain seq x y z
N MET A 1 -33.57 11.84 -6.06
CA MET A 1 -33.86 11.81 -7.51
C MET A 1 -33.71 10.37 -7.95
N ALA A 2 -34.80 9.73 -8.41
CA ALA A 2 -34.73 8.35 -8.90
C ALA A 2 -33.78 8.29 -10.10
N PRO A 3 -32.97 7.23 -10.27
CA PRO A 3 -32.12 7.10 -11.44
C PRO A 3 -33.02 7.10 -12.68
N HIS A 4 -32.77 8.02 -13.62
CA HIS A 4 -33.43 8.09 -14.94
C HIS A 4 -33.03 6.91 -15.86
N THR A 5 -32.72 5.75 -15.28
CA THR A 5 -32.12 4.62 -15.96
C THR A 5 -33.05 3.43 -15.81
N PHE A 6 -33.67 3.02 -16.92
CA PHE A 6 -34.46 1.80 -16.99
C PHE A 6 -33.62 0.59 -16.56
N THR A 7 -34.24 -0.36 -15.87
CA THR A 7 -33.57 -1.56 -15.40
C THR A 7 -33.30 -2.52 -16.56
N ASN A 8 -32.36 -3.45 -16.36
CA ASN A 8 -32.04 -4.46 -17.39
C ASN A 8 -33.25 -5.35 -17.73
N GLU A 9 -34.14 -5.59 -16.77
CA GLU A 9 -35.37 -6.38 -16.95
C GLU A 9 -36.31 -5.73 -17.97
N ILE A 10 -36.53 -4.42 -17.83
CA ILE A 10 -37.34 -3.62 -18.78
C ILE A 10 -36.76 -3.71 -20.19
N PHE A 11 -35.43 -3.64 -20.32
CA PHE A 11 -34.77 -3.76 -21.61
C PHE A 11 -34.88 -5.16 -22.23
N VAL A 12 -34.79 -6.23 -21.42
CA VAL A 12 -34.99 -7.60 -21.91
C VAL A 12 -36.43 -7.79 -22.39
N GLU A 13 -37.40 -7.30 -21.65
CA GLU A 13 -38.81 -7.36 -22.03
C GLU A 13 -39.08 -6.58 -23.33
N LEU A 14 -38.50 -5.40 -23.48
CA LEU A 14 -38.57 -4.62 -24.72
C LEU A 14 -37.95 -5.34 -25.91
N LEU A 15 -36.86 -6.07 -25.72
CA LEU A 15 -36.27 -6.89 -26.79
C LEU A 15 -37.23 -8.02 -27.20
N LEU A 16 -37.87 -8.69 -26.24
CA LEU A 16 -38.86 -9.74 -26.52
C LEU A 16 -40.06 -9.18 -27.29
N LEU A 17 -40.61 -8.04 -26.85
CA LEU A 17 -41.71 -7.36 -27.52
C LEU A 17 -41.33 -6.90 -28.93
N TYR A 18 -40.10 -6.43 -29.11
CA TYR A 18 -39.59 -6.02 -30.42
C TYR A 18 -39.55 -7.18 -31.42
N PHE A 19 -38.91 -8.30 -31.05
CA PHE A 19 -38.78 -9.46 -31.94
C PHE A 19 -40.13 -10.13 -32.22
N ARG A 20 -41.02 -10.20 -31.24
CA ARG A 20 -42.37 -10.78 -31.41
C ARG A 20 -43.26 -9.97 -32.36
N ASN A 21 -42.99 -8.68 -32.53
CA ASN A 21 -43.85 -7.76 -33.29
C ASN A 21 -43.25 -7.33 -34.63
N GLY A 22 -42.42 -8.19 -35.24
CA GLY A 22 -41.86 -7.95 -36.57
C GLY A 22 -40.89 -6.77 -36.60
N GLU A 23 -40.06 -6.65 -35.55
CA GLU A 23 -38.96 -5.68 -35.51
C GLU A 23 -39.42 -4.21 -35.57
N ASN A 24 -40.60 -3.92 -34.99
CA ASN A 24 -41.16 -2.58 -34.93
C ASN A 24 -40.91 -1.92 -33.55
N GLN A 25 -40.08 -0.87 -33.54
CA GLN A 25 -39.67 -0.15 -32.32
C GLN A 25 -40.83 0.59 -31.64
N SER A 26 -41.71 1.21 -32.44
CA SER A 26 -42.86 1.95 -31.92
C SER A 26 -43.89 1.01 -31.31
N LYS A 27 -44.16 -0.11 -31.98
CA LYS A 27 -45.09 -1.13 -31.49
C LYS A 27 -44.59 -1.79 -30.20
N ALA A 28 -43.28 -2.05 -30.09
CA ALA A 28 -42.70 -2.57 -28.85
C ALA A 28 -42.85 -1.61 -27.66
N SER A 29 -42.63 -0.30 -27.89
CA SER A 29 -42.80 0.75 -26.89
C SER A 29 -44.27 0.92 -26.46
N GLN A 30 -45.19 0.88 -27.42
CA GLN A 30 -46.64 0.95 -27.16
C GLN A 30 -47.16 -0.25 -26.37
N LEU A 31 -46.83 -1.47 -26.80
CA LEU A 31 -47.23 -2.68 -26.09
C LEU A 31 -46.66 -2.73 -24.67
N TYR A 32 -45.43 -2.23 -24.48
CA TYR A 32 -44.87 -2.11 -23.15
C TYR A 32 -45.67 -1.13 -22.27
N ALA A 33 -46.11 0.00 -22.82
CA ALA A 33 -46.98 0.95 -22.12
C ALA A 33 -48.36 0.37 -21.79
N GLU A 34 -48.92 -0.46 -22.67
CA GLU A 34 -50.19 -1.16 -22.46
C GLU A 34 -50.09 -2.22 -21.36
N LEU A 35 -48.97 -2.96 -21.32
CA LEU A 35 -48.73 -4.01 -20.32
C LEU A 35 -48.38 -3.46 -18.93
N HIS A 36 -47.79 -2.27 -18.86
CA HIS A 36 -47.33 -1.65 -17.61
C HIS A 36 -47.83 -0.20 -17.47
N PRO A 37 -49.14 0.02 -17.24
CA PRO A 37 -49.73 1.37 -17.17
C PRO A 37 -49.20 2.22 -16.00
N ASP A 38 -48.73 1.58 -14.93
CA ASP A 38 -48.19 2.24 -13.74
C ASP A 38 -46.71 2.69 -13.90
N GLN A 39 -46.04 2.30 -14.99
CA GLN A 39 -44.63 2.59 -15.23
C GLN A 39 -44.42 3.54 -16.40
N GLN A 40 -43.36 4.35 -16.34
CA GLN A 40 -42.99 5.19 -17.47
C GLN A 40 -42.41 4.33 -18.60
N ALA A 41 -43.14 4.21 -19.71
CA ALA A 41 -42.72 3.44 -20.87
C ALA A 41 -41.49 4.05 -21.56
N PRO A 42 -40.47 3.24 -21.92
CA PRO A 42 -39.34 3.70 -22.71
C PRO A 42 -39.77 4.09 -24.12
N SER A 43 -39.34 5.26 -24.60
CA SER A 43 -39.63 5.75 -25.95
C SER A 43 -39.07 4.82 -27.04
N HIS A 44 -39.69 4.80 -28.23
CA HIS A 44 -39.18 4.06 -29.41
C HIS A 44 -37.69 4.37 -29.70
N LYS A 45 -37.21 5.60 -29.43
CA LYS A 45 -35.79 5.98 -29.58
C LYS A 45 -34.86 5.24 -28.60
N VAL A 46 -35.35 4.90 -27.42
CA VAL A 46 -34.63 4.09 -26.43
C VAL A 46 -34.56 2.65 -26.92
N VAL A 47 -35.67 2.11 -27.42
CA VAL A 47 -35.75 0.78 -28.03
C VAL A 47 -34.77 0.65 -29.20
N GLY A 48 -34.73 1.62 -30.13
CA GLY A 48 -33.79 1.61 -31.25
C GLY A 48 -32.31 1.65 -30.81
N ARG A 49 -31.97 2.46 -29.80
CA ARG A 49 -30.61 2.49 -29.23
C ARG A 49 -30.25 1.17 -28.54
N LEU A 50 -31.21 0.57 -27.83
CA LEU A 50 -31.05 -0.72 -27.17
C LEU A 50 -30.78 -1.84 -28.18
N ILE A 51 -31.56 -1.93 -29.24
CA ILE A 51 -31.38 -2.97 -30.29
C ILE A 51 -30.03 -2.79 -30.98
N LYS A 52 -29.69 -1.57 -31.38
CA LYS A 52 -28.39 -1.28 -32.01
C LYS A 52 -27.22 -1.69 -31.11
N ARG A 53 -27.34 -1.44 -29.80
CA ARG A 53 -26.35 -1.86 -28.80
C ARG A 53 -26.31 -3.38 -28.67
N PHE A 54 -27.46 -4.02 -28.52
CA PHE A 54 -27.58 -5.46 -28.33
C PHE A 54 -27.04 -6.24 -29.54
N LEU A 55 -27.37 -5.84 -30.77
CA LEU A 55 -26.86 -6.47 -31.98
C LEU A 55 -25.34 -6.29 -32.14
N ALA A 56 -24.78 -5.19 -31.65
CA ALA A 56 -23.34 -4.91 -31.77
C ALA A 56 -22.50 -5.61 -30.68
N THR A 57 -23.01 -5.72 -29.45
CA THR A 57 -22.21 -6.21 -28.29
C THR A 57 -22.75 -7.46 -27.62
N GLY A 58 -23.96 -7.91 -27.97
CA GLY A 58 -24.69 -8.98 -27.28
C GLY A 58 -25.17 -8.60 -25.87
N SER A 59 -24.98 -7.33 -25.44
CA SER A 59 -25.29 -6.88 -24.08
C SER A 59 -26.31 -5.74 -24.09
N VAL A 60 -27.21 -5.79 -23.12
CA VAL A 60 -28.20 -4.75 -22.82
C VAL A 60 -27.57 -3.58 -22.05
N GLN A 61 -26.44 -3.82 -21.36
CA GLN A 61 -25.81 -2.83 -20.50
C GLN A 61 -25.22 -1.67 -21.31
N GLU A 62 -25.36 -0.44 -20.82
CA GLU A 62 -24.76 0.72 -21.46
C GLU A 62 -23.24 0.67 -21.35
N ILE A 63 -22.56 0.94 -22.48
CA ILE A 63 -21.13 1.15 -22.49
C ILE A 63 -20.87 2.50 -21.83
N LYS A 64 -20.32 2.48 -20.61
CA LYS A 64 -19.94 3.69 -19.90
C LYS A 64 -18.63 4.21 -20.49
N HIS A 65 -18.72 5.26 -21.31
CA HIS A 65 -17.55 6.00 -21.75
C HIS A 65 -17.09 6.92 -20.60
N GLY A 66 -16.04 6.51 -19.90
CA GLY A 66 -15.41 7.33 -18.87
C GLY A 66 -14.51 8.42 -19.46
N ARG A 67 -14.18 9.44 -18.66
CA ARG A 67 -13.18 10.45 -19.03
C ARG A 67 -11.82 9.77 -19.24
N PRO A 68 -11.11 10.03 -20.36
CA PRO A 68 -9.80 9.46 -20.59
C PRO A 68 -8.81 9.91 -19.52
N LYS A 69 -7.97 8.98 -19.06
CA LYS A 69 -6.93 9.25 -18.05
C LYS A 69 -5.68 9.79 -18.76
N SER A 70 -5.51 11.11 -18.77
CA SER A 70 -4.31 11.74 -19.37
C SER A 70 -3.08 11.61 -18.47
N ALA A 71 -3.18 12.01 -17.20
CA ALA A 71 -2.04 12.02 -16.29
C ALA A 71 -1.62 10.62 -15.79
N THR A 72 -2.56 9.66 -15.77
CA THR A 72 -2.32 8.25 -15.41
C THR A 72 -2.32 7.37 -16.67
N ALA A 73 -1.87 7.94 -17.78
CA ALA A 73 -1.59 7.16 -18.98
C ALA A 73 -0.51 6.10 -18.68
N GLU A 74 -0.47 5.06 -19.51
CA GLU A 74 0.41 3.91 -19.31
C GLU A 74 1.89 4.34 -19.28
N ASN A 75 2.30 5.20 -20.21
CA ASN A 75 3.68 5.73 -20.27
C ASN A 75 4.10 6.44 -18.97
N ASN A 76 3.27 7.35 -18.46
CA ASN A 76 3.57 8.07 -17.20
C ASN A 76 3.57 7.13 -15.99
N THR A 77 2.74 6.09 -16.04
CA THR A 77 2.68 5.07 -14.99
C THR A 77 3.98 4.27 -14.96
N ILE A 78 4.44 3.82 -16.12
CA ILE A 78 5.71 3.09 -16.28
C ILE A 78 6.88 3.96 -15.81
N ASP A 79 6.95 5.21 -16.24
CA ASP A 79 8.03 6.13 -15.85
C ASP A 79 8.09 6.36 -14.32
N VAL A 80 6.94 6.63 -13.70
CA VAL A 80 6.87 6.79 -12.24
C VAL A 80 7.30 5.51 -11.52
N LEU A 81 6.85 4.33 -11.97
CA LEU A 81 7.20 3.06 -11.33
C LEU A 81 8.68 2.72 -11.51
N ALA A 82 9.24 2.93 -12.72
CA ALA A 82 10.67 2.75 -12.98
C ALA A 82 11.51 3.67 -12.09
N SER A 83 11.08 4.92 -11.91
CA SER A 83 11.78 5.85 -11.01
C SER A 83 11.81 5.33 -9.56
N VAL A 84 10.77 4.62 -9.10
CA VAL A 84 10.71 4.07 -7.74
C VAL A 84 11.72 2.95 -7.57
N GLU A 85 11.87 2.10 -8.58
CA GLU A 85 12.83 1.00 -8.56
C GLU A 85 14.27 1.50 -8.54
N VAL A 86 14.58 2.51 -9.37
CA VAL A 86 15.94 3.06 -9.48
C VAL A 86 16.38 3.77 -8.19
N GLU A 87 15.51 4.61 -7.63
CA GLU A 87 15.82 5.36 -6.42
C GLU A 87 14.60 5.43 -5.50
N PRO A 88 14.41 4.48 -4.58
CA PRO A 88 13.20 4.38 -3.76
C PRO A 88 13.06 5.54 -2.76
N LYS A 89 14.16 6.21 -2.39
CA LYS A 89 14.15 7.29 -1.38
C LYS A 89 13.64 8.62 -1.91
N LEU A 90 13.48 8.79 -3.23
CA LEU A 90 13.01 10.04 -3.80
C LEU A 90 11.59 10.40 -3.35
N SER A 91 11.41 11.68 -3.04
CA SER A 91 10.11 12.21 -2.64
C SER A 91 9.12 12.24 -3.80
N VAL A 92 7.82 12.14 -3.50
CA VAL A 92 6.75 12.27 -4.50
C VAL A 92 6.83 13.62 -5.25
N ARG A 93 7.30 14.69 -4.58
CA ARG A 93 7.43 16.02 -5.21
C ARG A 93 8.53 16.02 -6.27
N GLN A 94 9.69 15.44 -5.97
CA GLN A 94 10.78 15.31 -6.94
C GLN A 94 10.38 14.43 -8.12
N ARG A 95 9.70 13.31 -7.86
CA ARG A 95 9.16 12.45 -8.93
C ARG A 95 8.18 13.19 -9.83
N ALA A 96 7.30 14.01 -9.25
CA ALA A 96 6.36 14.83 -10.00
C ALA A 96 7.07 15.86 -10.90
N GLN A 97 8.14 16.49 -10.41
CA GLN A 97 8.94 17.41 -11.21
C GLN A 97 9.66 16.70 -12.36
N ALA A 98 10.23 15.52 -12.13
CA ALA A 98 10.94 14.75 -13.16
C ALA A 98 10.00 14.22 -14.25
N SER A 99 8.82 13.72 -13.87
CA SER A 99 7.83 13.12 -14.79
C SER A 99 6.87 14.14 -15.43
N GLY A 100 6.93 15.42 -15.05
CA GLY A 100 6.07 16.47 -15.59
C GLY A 100 4.58 16.36 -15.23
N ILE A 101 4.20 15.45 -14.31
CA ILE A 101 2.82 15.25 -13.87
C ILE A 101 2.58 15.79 -12.45
N SER A 102 1.32 16.08 -12.13
CA SER A 102 0.98 16.59 -10.79
C SER A 102 1.33 15.59 -9.69
N LYS A 103 1.74 16.10 -8.52
CA LYS A 103 1.98 15.30 -7.30
C LYS A 103 0.82 14.35 -6.98
N ASN A 104 -0.42 14.81 -7.16
CA ASN A 104 -1.62 14.01 -6.88
C ASN A 104 -1.76 12.83 -7.87
N SER A 105 -1.37 13.03 -9.13
CA SER A 105 -1.31 11.97 -10.14
C SER A 105 -0.27 10.92 -9.77
N VAL A 106 0.93 11.33 -9.36
CA VAL A 106 1.98 10.42 -8.86
C VAL A 106 1.46 9.63 -7.65
N CYS A 107 0.87 10.30 -6.66
CA CYS A 107 0.27 9.61 -5.50
C CYS A 107 -0.80 8.59 -5.91
N ARG A 108 -1.64 8.90 -6.91
CA ARG A 108 -2.67 7.98 -7.40
C ARG A 108 -2.03 6.76 -8.08
N ILE A 109 -1.03 6.99 -8.94
CA ILE A 109 -0.26 5.92 -9.59
C ILE A 109 0.34 4.97 -8.54
N LEU A 110 1.04 5.50 -7.55
CA LEU A 110 1.66 4.69 -6.49
C LEU A 110 0.62 3.88 -5.70
N LYS A 111 -0.50 4.51 -5.32
CA LYS A 111 -1.59 3.83 -4.61
C LYS A 111 -2.26 2.73 -5.44
N THR A 112 -2.54 2.97 -6.71
CA THR A 112 -3.15 1.99 -7.60
C THR A 112 -2.25 0.76 -7.79
N ASN A 113 -0.93 0.97 -7.82
CA ASN A 113 0.07 -0.09 -7.95
C ASN A 113 0.54 -0.66 -6.60
N LYS A 114 -0.13 -0.32 -5.48
CA LYS A 114 0.21 -0.82 -4.13
C LYS A 114 1.65 -0.53 -3.69
N ILE A 115 2.24 0.57 -4.18
CA ILE A 115 3.55 1.04 -3.73
C ILE A 115 3.36 1.87 -2.47
N HIS A 116 3.95 1.41 -1.38
CA HIS A 116 3.88 2.06 -0.08
C HIS A 116 5.22 2.68 0.32
N PRO A 117 5.23 3.87 0.92
CA PRO A 117 6.45 4.42 1.51
C PRO A 117 7.01 3.45 2.56
N TYR A 118 8.30 3.18 2.50
CA TYR A 118 8.99 2.41 3.53
C TYR A 118 9.31 3.29 4.72
N LYS A 119 9.15 2.76 5.95
CA LYS A 119 9.65 3.45 7.15
C LYS A 119 11.15 3.20 7.26
N THR A 120 11.94 4.27 7.28
CA THR A 120 13.39 4.16 7.54
C THR A 120 13.61 3.47 8.87
N ARG A 121 14.35 2.36 8.85
CA ARG A 121 14.83 1.71 10.07
C ARG A 121 16.24 2.19 10.33
N PHE A 122 16.48 2.68 11.54
CA PHE A 122 17.83 2.95 12.00
C PHE A 122 18.42 1.63 12.47
N VAL A 123 19.46 1.18 11.77
CA VAL A 123 20.25 0.00 12.13
C VAL A 123 21.68 0.46 12.38
N GLN A 124 22.38 -0.23 13.27
CA GLN A 124 23.80 0.02 13.47
C GLN A 124 24.55 -0.27 12.17
N GLU A 125 25.47 0.61 11.80
CA GLU A 125 26.38 0.39 10.68
C GLU A 125 27.25 -0.84 10.96
N LEU A 126 27.34 -1.73 9.97
CA LEU A 126 28.19 -2.91 10.05
C LEU A 126 29.55 -2.55 9.46
N LEU A 127 30.62 -2.77 10.23
CA LEU A 127 31.98 -2.68 9.72
C LEU A 127 32.31 -3.94 8.91
N ASP A 128 33.28 -3.86 8.00
CA ASP A 128 33.64 -4.97 7.09
C ASP A 128 33.95 -6.30 7.79
N ARG A 129 34.45 -6.23 9.03
CA ARG A 129 34.78 -7.39 9.88
C ARG A 129 33.57 -8.01 10.59
N ASP A 130 32.49 -7.25 10.76
CA ASP A 130 31.35 -7.67 11.57
C ASP A 130 30.59 -8.85 10.96
N PRO A 131 30.35 -8.94 9.64
CA PRO A 131 29.70 -10.11 9.05
C PRO A 131 30.43 -11.42 9.35
N VAL A 132 31.76 -11.42 9.26
CA VAL A 132 32.58 -12.60 9.52
C VAL A 132 32.50 -13.00 10.99
N ASN A 133 32.70 -12.04 11.90
CA ASN A 133 32.65 -12.29 13.33
C ASN A 133 31.26 -12.77 13.79
N ARG A 134 30.20 -12.13 13.29
CA ARG A 134 28.81 -12.53 13.58
C ARG A 134 28.52 -13.92 13.04
N PHE A 135 28.95 -14.25 11.83
CA PHE A 135 28.74 -15.58 11.26
C PHE A 135 29.48 -16.67 12.05
N GLN A 136 30.74 -16.41 12.43
CA GLN A 136 31.51 -17.33 13.26
C GLN A 136 30.86 -17.55 14.63
N PHE A 137 30.39 -16.47 15.27
CA PHE A 137 29.64 -16.56 16.51
C PHE A 137 28.36 -17.38 16.36
N CYS A 138 27.55 -17.12 15.32
CA CYS A 138 26.34 -17.88 15.06
C CYS A 138 26.62 -19.38 14.83
N ARG A 139 27.69 -19.72 14.09
CA ARG A 139 28.10 -21.11 13.87
C ARG A 139 28.54 -21.77 15.18
N TRP A 140 29.34 -21.09 15.98
CA TRP A 140 29.77 -21.58 17.28
C TRP A 140 28.56 -21.80 18.22
N ALA A 141 27.65 -20.83 18.31
CA ALA A 141 26.47 -20.92 19.15
C ALA A 141 25.55 -22.07 18.73
N ALA A 142 25.38 -22.28 17.42
CA ALA A 142 24.63 -23.42 16.89
C ALA A 142 25.25 -24.77 17.31
N GLN A 143 26.58 -24.91 17.22
CA GLN A 143 27.28 -26.13 17.65
C GLN A 143 27.14 -26.39 19.15
N GLN A 144 27.19 -25.35 19.99
CA GLN A 144 27.00 -25.51 21.43
C GLN A 144 25.57 -25.98 21.78
N ILE A 145 24.57 -25.47 21.05
CA ILE A 145 23.16 -25.89 21.21
C ILE A 145 22.96 -27.35 20.75
N GLU A 146 23.67 -27.78 19.70
CA GLU A 146 23.60 -29.16 19.20
C GLU A 146 24.24 -30.16 20.18
N GLN A 147 25.35 -29.79 20.82
CA GLN A 147 26.04 -30.63 21.80
C GLN A 147 25.29 -30.71 23.14
N ASP A 148 24.67 -29.61 23.56
CA ASP A 148 23.86 -29.55 24.78
C ASP A 148 22.54 -28.82 24.49
N PRO A 149 21.42 -29.56 24.35
CA PRO A 149 20.10 -28.97 24.13
C PRO A 149 19.65 -28.00 25.25
N GLN A 150 20.28 -28.04 26.43
CA GLN A 150 20.00 -27.14 27.55
C GLN A 150 21.01 -25.98 27.68
N PHE A 151 21.93 -25.82 26.73
CA PHE A 151 22.98 -24.80 26.76
C PHE A 151 22.46 -23.39 27.03
N TYR A 152 21.29 -23.03 26.47
CA TYR A 152 20.68 -21.71 26.67
C TYR A 152 20.38 -21.38 28.14
N LYS A 153 20.19 -22.38 29.01
CA LYS A 153 19.97 -22.17 30.46
C LYS A 153 21.24 -21.76 31.20
N LYS A 154 22.41 -21.97 30.60
CA LYS A 154 23.72 -21.64 31.16
C LYS A 154 24.18 -20.23 30.75
N ILE A 155 23.47 -19.58 29.84
CA ILE A 155 23.82 -18.24 29.35
C ILE A 155 23.13 -17.18 30.21
N ILE A 156 23.91 -16.24 30.73
CA ILE A 156 23.41 -15.04 31.39
C ILE A 156 23.79 -13.85 30.52
N PHE A 157 22.79 -13.13 30.00
CA PHE A 157 23.00 -11.90 29.25
C PHE A 157 23.04 -10.71 30.21
N THR A 158 23.99 -9.79 29.98
CA THR A 158 24.07 -8.51 30.68
C THR A 158 24.15 -7.41 29.63
N ASP A 159 23.58 -6.25 29.94
CA ASP A 159 23.62 -5.06 29.08
C ASP A 159 23.68 -3.81 29.97
N GLU A 160 24.30 -2.76 29.47
CA GLU A 160 24.38 -1.46 30.12
C GLU A 160 23.47 -0.48 29.39
N SER A 161 22.53 0.12 30.11
CA SER A 161 21.64 1.15 29.56
C SER A 161 21.90 2.49 30.22
N THR A 162 21.96 3.54 29.40
CA THR A 162 22.14 4.92 29.89
C THR A 162 20.78 5.54 30.18
N PHE A 163 20.55 5.99 31.42
CA PHE A 163 19.35 6.71 31.81
C PHE A 163 19.62 8.21 31.94
N VAL A 164 18.82 9.04 31.26
CA VAL A 164 18.88 10.49 31.36
C VAL A 164 17.74 11.04 32.24
N ARG A 165 18.06 11.98 33.13
CA ARG A 165 17.18 12.51 34.19
C ARG A 165 15.90 13.19 33.69
N HIS A 166 15.79 13.52 32.40
CA HIS A 166 14.63 14.21 31.83
C HIS A 166 13.53 13.29 31.27
N GLY A 167 13.55 11.99 31.56
CA GLY A 167 12.44 11.07 31.25
C GLY A 167 12.21 10.81 29.76
N GLN A 168 13.00 11.40 28.87
CA GLN A 168 13.05 10.98 27.48
C GLN A 168 13.89 9.71 27.40
N VAL A 169 13.22 8.56 27.37
CA VAL A 169 13.81 7.37 26.78
C VAL A 169 14.18 7.77 25.35
N GLN A 170 15.47 7.84 25.03
CA GLN A 170 15.93 8.03 23.67
C GLN A 170 15.63 6.76 22.86
N LEU A 171 14.38 6.58 22.46
CA LEU A 171 14.03 5.71 21.35
C LEU A 171 14.45 6.44 20.08
N TYR A 172 15.71 6.23 19.67
CA TYR A 172 16.25 6.56 18.34
C TYR A 172 15.95 7.99 17.84
N GLY A 173 16.61 8.98 18.41
CA GLY A 173 16.40 10.40 18.09
C GLY A 173 17.56 11.06 17.33
N PHE A 174 17.99 10.53 16.17
CA PHE A 174 18.77 11.36 15.25
C PHE A 174 17.82 12.35 14.56
N ASN A 175 17.84 13.60 15.00
CA ASN A 175 17.16 14.68 14.30
C ASN A 175 18.12 15.23 13.25
N SER A 176 17.92 14.88 11.97
CA SER A 176 18.79 15.31 10.86
C SER A 176 18.82 16.83 10.66
N HIS A 177 17.89 17.57 11.28
CA HIS A 177 17.94 19.03 11.33
C HIS A 177 18.91 19.58 12.38
N LEU A 178 19.33 18.79 13.37
CA LEU A 178 20.19 19.21 14.47
C LEU A 178 21.63 18.67 14.36
N TYR A 179 21.85 17.59 13.60
CA TYR A 179 23.16 16.94 13.50
C TYR A 179 23.47 16.59 12.04
N HIS A 180 24.72 16.82 11.60
CA HIS A 180 25.16 16.45 10.26
C HIS A 180 25.62 14.98 10.17
N ASN A 181 26.09 14.39 11.28
CA ASN A 181 26.45 12.98 11.37
C ASN A 181 26.36 12.44 12.82
N MET A 182 26.45 11.11 12.96
CA MET A 182 26.34 10.41 14.25
C MET A 182 27.51 10.73 15.20
N SER A 183 28.71 10.97 14.65
CA SER A 183 29.90 11.31 15.43
C SER A 183 29.72 12.60 16.22
N GLU A 184 29.08 13.60 15.61
CA GLU A 184 28.78 14.90 16.23
C GLU A 184 27.74 14.76 17.37
N ALA A 185 26.77 13.86 17.22
CA ALA A 185 25.78 13.57 18.27
C ALA A 185 26.40 12.84 19.48
N MET A 186 27.42 12.00 19.27
CA MET A 186 28.13 11.28 20.34
C MET A 186 29.01 12.20 21.21
N HIS A 187 29.64 13.22 20.63
CA HIS A 187 30.57 14.10 21.37
C HIS A 187 29.89 15.18 22.23
N ARG A 188 28.55 15.30 22.19
CA ARG A 188 27.77 16.22 23.03
C ARG A 188 26.92 15.50 24.09
N SER A 189 27.43 14.41 24.68
CA SER A 189 26.74 13.74 25.78
C SER A 189 26.77 14.60 27.06
N GLN A 190 25.66 15.26 27.38
CA GLN A 190 25.42 15.82 28.71
C GLN A 190 24.91 14.70 29.63
N GLY A 191 25.81 14.08 30.40
CA GLY A 191 25.38 13.11 31.41
C GLY A 191 26.53 12.43 32.15
N ILE A 192 26.42 12.39 33.49
CA ILE A 192 27.35 11.75 34.42
C ILE A 192 27.16 10.23 34.37
N VAL A 193 28.26 9.48 34.24
CA VAL A 193 28.32 8.02 34.30
C VAL A 193 28.23 7.57 35.75
N ALA A 194 27.21 6.80 36.12
CA ALA A 194 27.12 6.10 37.40
C ALA A 194 27.15 4.59 37.15
N VAL A 195 28.26 3.95 37.52
CA VAL A 195 28.44 2.51 37.50
C VAL A 195 27.51 1.91 38.57
N SER A 196 26.49 1.18 38.14
CA SER A 196 25.60 0.43 39.03
C SER A 196 26.17 -0.98 39.22
N LEU A 197 27.05 -1.15 40.19
CA LEU A 197 27.44 -2.47 40.69
C LEU A 197 26.21 -3.09 41.38
N LEU A 198 25.51 -3.99 40.70
CA LEU A 198 24.59 -4.92 41.35
C LEU A 198 25.43 -6.02 42.01
N THR A 199 25.97 -5.71 43.18
CA THR A 199 26.45 -6.71 44.13
C THR A 199 25.26 -7.52 44.62
N GLN A 200 25.01 -8.66 43.99
CA GLN A 200 24.28 -9.74 44.63
C GLN A 200 25.28 -10.82 45.04
N VAL A 201 25.99 -10.51 46.13
CA VAL A 201 26.61 -11.53 46.99
C VAL A 201 25.46 -12.36 47.56
N ARG A 202 25.21 -13.52 46.98
CA ARG A 202 24.58 -14.62 47.72
C ARG A 202 25.14 -15.96 47.25
N THR A 203 26.19 -16.35 47.97
CA THR A 203 26.56 -17.74 48.30
C THR A 203 26.99 -18.64 47.15
N LEU A 204 28.26 -18.50 46.76
CA LEU A 204 29.12 -19.67 46.58
C LEU A 204 29.65 -20.07 47.97
N TRP A 205 29.80 -21.39 48.17
CA TRP A 205 30.31 -22.11 49.34
C TRP A 205 29.25 -22.50 50.39
N GLN A 206 28.64 -23.66 50.18
CA GLN A 206 28.73 -24.78 51.14
C GLN A 206 28.39 -26.10 50.41
N LEU A 207 29.46 -26.86 50.13
CA LEU A 207 29.56 -28.29 49.77
C LEU A 207 28.77 -28.80 48.56
#